data_AF-A0A2E9A0M9-F1
#
_entry.id   AF-A0A2E9A0M9-F1
#
_cell.length_a   1.000
_cell.length_b   1.000
_cell.length_c   1.000
_cell.angle_alpha   90.00
_cell.angle_beta   90.00
_cell.angle_gamma   90.00
#
_symmetry.space_group_name_H-M   'P 1'
#
loop_
_entity.id
_entity.type
_entity.pdbx_description
1 polymer ?
#
loop_
_entity_poly.entity_id
_entity_poly.type
_entity_poly.pdbx_seq_one_letter_code
_entity_poly.pdbx_strand_id
1 'polypeptide(L)'
;MIKKIRAQYPVFLNKNKQKLVFYPVKKNANTSAKLFFAKHLGVEDKLFFFEDEKPRYLHTNSDYEKYSGKYDLIKFFVGEYEFEKVDIEFKACIIRDPIERFVSAYKNRVLYHKDKMFYNHSVDQIIAKLENGLFENNHFNTQSHYLGNNLKYFDVVGNVSNIKNFQDYINDFFNKKIVFPRLQTGGGDNQIYLNSSQIKKISKIYYCDYQLIETSE
;
A
#
# COMPACT_ATOMS: atom_id res chain seq x y z
N MET A 1 -0.34 -25.76 19.19
CA MET A 1 0.23 -24.41 19.06
C MET A 1 0.41 -24.11 17.57
N ILE A 2 -0.52 -23.36 16.96
CA ILE A 2 -0.42 -23.02 15.53
C ILE A 2 0.65 -21.93 15.42
N LYS A 3 1.86 -22.28 14.99
CA LYS A 3 2.84 -21.28 14.54
C LYS A 3 2.21 -20.58 13.35
N LYS A 4 1.73 -19.33 13.55
CA LYS A 4 1.39 -18.42 12.46
C LYS A 4 2.57 -18.46 11.50
N ILE A 5 2.34 -18.91 10.27
CA ILE A 5 3.31 -18.74 9.18
C ILE A 5 3.55 -17.23 9.13
N ARG A 6 4.75 -16.77 9.53
CA ARG A 6 5.12 -15.37 9.36
C ARG A 6 4.91 -15.09 7.88
N ALA A 7 3.98 -14.19 7.57
CA ALA A 7 3.77 -13.78 6.20
C ALA A 7 5.16 -13.36 5.68
N GLN A 8 5.60 -13.93 4.57
CA GLN A 8 6.88 -13.59 3.97
C GLN A 8 6.70 -12.40 3.04
N TYR A 9 7.64 -11.46 3.06
CA TYR A 9 7.69 -10.37 2.09
C TYR A 9 7.78 -10.94 0.67
N PRO A 10 7.19 -10.27 -0.34
CA PRO A 10 7.37 -10.68 -1.72
C PRO A 10 8.83 -10.53 -2.13
N VAL A 11 9.43 -11.64 -2.56
CA VAL A 11 10.79 -11.70 -3.10
C VAL A 11 10.72 -12.05 -4.58
N PHE A 12 11.40 -11.27 -5.39
CA PHE A 12 11.45 -11.41 -6.84
C PHE A 12 12.85 -11.78 -7.28
N LEU A 13 12.94 -12.63 -8.30
CA LEU A 13 14.19 -13.00 -8.95
C LEU A 13 14.25 -12.40 -10.35
N ASN A 14 15.38 -11.83 -10.72
CA ASN A 14 15.66 -11.45 -12.10
C ASN A 14 16.34 -12.58 -12.88
N LYS A 15 16.62 -12.35 -14.17
CA LYS A 15 17.29 -13.33 -15.05
C LYS A 15 18.70 -13.72 -14.58
N ASN A 16 19.35 -12.85 -13.81
CA ASN A 16 20.67 -13.06 -13.24
C ASN A 16 20.62 -13.76 -11.86
N LYS A 17 19.44 -14.23 -11.43
CA LYS A 17 19.18 -14.85 -10.12
C LYS A 17 19.43 -13.92 -8.91
N GLN A 18 19.53 -12.62 -9.14
CA GLN A 18 19.57 -11.63 -8.07
C GLN A 18 18.19 -11.52 -7.43
N LYS A 19 18.16 -11.21 -6.13
CA LYS A 19 16.92 -11.18 -5.35
C LYS A 19 16.59 -9.75 -4.93
N LEU A 20 15.34 -9.36 -5.18
CA LEU A 20 14.78 -8.10 -4.68
C LEU A 20 13.59 -8.38 -3.78
N VAL A 21 13.60 -7.84 -2.57
CA VAL A 21 12.44 -7.84 -1.68
C VAL A 21 11.72 -6.51 -1.77
N PHE A 22 10.39 -6.56 -1.91
CA PHE A 22 9.54 -5.38 -1.84
C PHE A 22 8.83 -5.33 -0.49
N TYR A 23 8.85 -4.18 0.17
CA TYR A 23 8.16 -3.95 1.43
C TYR A 23 6.84 -3.22 1.17
N PRO A 24 5.70 -3.93 1.17
CA PRO A 24 4.43 -3.34 0.82
C PRO A 24 3.83 -2.53 1.98
N VAL A 25 3.50 -1.27 1.70
CA VAL A 25 2.86 -0.38 2.68
C VAL A 25 1.44 -0.05 2.23
N LYS A 26 0.46 -0.30 3.12
CA LYS A 26 -0.93 0.05 2.84
C LYS A 26 -1.05 1.55 2.55
N LYS A 27 -1.72 1.89 1.44
CA LYS A 27 -1.99 3.25 0.95
C LYS A 27 -0.82 4.02 0.32
N ASN A 28 0.29 3.33 0.07
CA ASN A 28 1.44 3.85 -0.69
C ASN A 28 1.52 3.22 -2.09
N ALA A 29 0.43 3.30 -2.85
CA ALA A 29 0.34 2.69 -4.19
C ALA A 29 0.59 1.16 -4.23
N ASN A 30 0.32 0.44 -3.13
CA ASN A 30 0.58 -0.99 -3.03
C ASN A 30 -0.10 -1.83 -4.12
N THR A 31 -1.36 -1.55 -4.45
CA THR A 31 -2.07 -2.26 -5.52
C THR A 31 -1.43 -2.02 -6.89
N SER A 32 -1.00 -0.79 -7.17
CA SER A 32 -0.20 -0.47 -8.35
C SER A 32 1.12 -1.23 -8.38
N ALA A 33 1.85 -1.28 -7.26
CA ALA A 33 3.09 -2.05 -7.16
C ALA A 33 2.87 -3.55 -7.44
N LYS A 34 1.78 -4.14 -6.93
CA LYS A 34 1.40 -5.53 -7.23
C LYS A 34 1.27 -5.77 -8.73
N LEU A 35 0.52 -4.92 -9.44
CA LEU A 35 0.35 -5.06 -10.88
C LEU A 35 1.67 -4.80 -11.62
N PHE A 36 2.47 -3.86 -11.15
CA PHE A 36 3.78 -3.55 -11.72
C PHE A 36 4.72 -4.74 -11.66
N PHE A 37 4.83 -5.41 -10.51
CA PHE A 37 5.63 -6.64 -10.37
C PHE A 37 5.02 -7.81 -11.17
N ALA A 38 3.70 -7.94 -11.23
CA ALA A 38 3.05 -8.97 -12.04
C ALA A 38 3.40 -8.83 -13.53
N LYS A 39 3.40 -7.61 -14.08
CA LYS A 39 3.84 -7.31 -15.45
C LYS A 39 5.32 -7.65 -15.67
N HIS A 40 6.17 -7.39 -14.68
CA HIS A 40 7.58 -7.80 -14.74
C HIS A 40 7.75 -9.32 -14.77
N LEU A 41 6.85 -10.06 -14.13
CA LEU A 41 6.84 -11.51 -14.13
C LEU A 41 6.12 -12.13 -15.34
N GLY A 42 5.35 -11.34 -16.11
CA GLY A 42 4.58 -11.83 -17.24
C GLY A 42 3.40 -12.71 -16.81
N VAL A 43 2.74 -12.34 -15.71
CA VAL A 43 1.62 -13.09 -15.12
C VAL A 43 0.37 -12.23 -14.92
N GLU A 44 0.36 -11.01 -15.45
CA GLU A 44 -0.74 -10.06 -15.31
C GLU A 44 -2.06 -10.54 -15.94
N ASP A 45 -1.98 -11.38 -16.97
CA ASP A 45 -3.11 -12.01 -17.65
C ASP A 45 -3.87 -13.01 -16.76
N LYS A 46 -3.14 -13.60 -15.81
CA LYS A 46 -3.65 -14.50 -14.77
C LYS A 46 -4.27 -13.77 -13.58
N LEU A 47 -4.22 -12.44 -13.56
CA LEU A 47 -4.75 -11.63 -12.47
C LEU A 47 -6.06 -10.93 -12.86
N PHE A 48 -6.89 -10.66 -11.86
CA PHE A 48 -8.02 -9.75 -11.97
C PHE A 48 -8.01 -8.75 -10.81
N PHE A 49 -8.61 -7.58 -11.00
CA PHE A 49 -8.74 -6.58 -9.96
C PHE A 49 -10.05 -5.80 -10.13
N PHE A 50 -11.05 -6.19 -9.34
CA PHE A 50 -12.41 -5.67 -9.46
C PHE A 50 -12.76 -4.56 -8.44
N GLU A 51 -11.92 -4.38 -7.42
CA GLU A 51 -12.19 -3.42 -6.33
C GLU A 51 -12.13 -1.95 -6.74
N ASP A 52 -11.66 -1.61 -7.94
CA ASP A 52 -11.74 -0.25 -8.47
C ASP A 52 -13.06 0.05 -9.19
N GLU A 53 -13.67 -1.00 -9.74
CA GLU A 53 -14.90 -0.89 -10.52
C GLU A 53 -16.11 -0.83 -9.59
N LYS A 54 -16.07 -1.60 -8.50
CA LYS A 54 -17.19 -1.77 -7.58
C LYS A 54 -16.74 -1.77 -6.12
N PRO A 55 -17.48 -1.11 -5.21
CA PRO A 55 -17.26 -1.23 -3.78
C PRO A 55 -17.46 -2.66 -3.26
N ARG A 56 -16.59 -3.10 -2.34
CA ARG A 56 -16.64 -4.42 -1.67
C ARG A 56 -18.02 -4.83 -1.16
N TYR A 57 -18.76 -3.92 -0.54
CA TYR A 57 -20.09 -4.23 0.02
C TYR A 57 -21.17 -4.52 -1.04
N LEU A 58 -20.88 -4.23 -2.32
CA LEU A 58 -21.76 -4.54 -3.45
C LEU A 58 -21.31 -5.78 -4.23
N HIS A 59 -20.17 -6.38 -3.88
CA HIS A 59 -19.69 -7.57 -4.58
C HIS A 59 -20.65 -8.75 -4.40
N THR A 60 -20.84 -9.49 -5.48
CA THR A 60 -21.67 -10.69 -5.55
C THR A 60 -20.82 -11.87 -6.01
N ASN A 61 -21.25 -13.11 -5.74
CA ASN A 61 -20.54 -14.30 -6.23
C ASN A 61 -20.42 -14.31 -7.76
N SER A 62 -21.46 -13.86 -8.46
CA SER A 62 -21.46 -13.73 -9.93
C SER A 62 -20.43 -12.73 -10.46
N ASP A 63 -20.03 -11.73 -9.67
CA ASP A 63 -18.95 -10.82 -10.06
C ASP A 63 -17.61 -11.58 -10.14
N TYR A 64 -17.39 -12.54 -9.23
CA TYR A 64 -16.17 -13.36 -9.18
C TYR A 64 -16.16 -14.51 -10.21
N GLU A 65 -17.32 -15.08 -10.56
CA GLU A 65 -17.43 -16.16 -11.55
C GLU A 65 -16.88 -15.76 -12.92
N LYS A 66 -17.00 -14.49 -13.32
CA LYS A 66 -16.44 -13.94 -14.57
C LYS A 66 -14.92 -14.02 -14.64
N TYR A 67 -14.26 -14.15 -13.49
CA TYR A 67 -12.81 -14.25 -13.37
C TYR A 67 -12.38 -15.65 -12.93
N SER A 68 -13.22 -16.67 -13.14
CA SER A 68 -12.87 -18.07 -12.89
C SER A 68 -11.53 -18.43 -13.55
N GLY A 69 -10.64 -19.05 -12.78
CA GLY A 69 -9.28 -19.38 -13.20
C GLY A 69 -8.24 -18.25 -13.07
N LYS A 70 -8.65 -17.04 -12.66
CA LYS A 70 -7.74 -15.92 -12.36
C LYS A 70 -7.54 -15.72 -10.86
N TYR A 71 -6.42 -15.14 -10.48
CA TYR A 71 -6.09 -14.78 -9.11
C TYR A 71 -6.38 -13.30 -8.84
N ASP A 72 -6.92 -13.02 -7.66
CA ASP A 72 -7.17 -11.64 -7.22
C ASP A 72 -5.83 -10.91 -7.01
N LEU A 73 -5.64 -9.79 -7.70
CA LEU A 73 -4.46 -8.94 -7.58
C LEU A 73 -4.17 -8.57 -6.13
N ILE A 74 -5.19 -8.37 -5.30
CA ILE A 74 -5.04 -8.01 -3.89
C ILE A 74 -4.34 -9.12 -3.11
N LYS A 75 -4.52 -10.38 -3.53
CA LYS A 75 -3.91 -11.56 -2.93
C LYS A 75 -2.55 -11.90 -3.52
N PHE A 76 -2.07 -11.16 -4.53
CA PHE A 76 -0.79 -11.41 -5.20
C PHE A 76 0.40 -11.45 -4.21
N PHE A 77 0.39 -10.55 -3.23
CA PHE A 77 1.13 -10.70 -1.98
C PHE A 77 0.36 -9.98 -0.87
N VAL A 78 0.45 -10.49 0.36
CA VAL A 78 -0.26 -9.93 1.51
C VAL A 78 0.46 -8.65 1.98
N GLY A 79 -0.15 -7.85 2.85
CA GLY A 79 0.42 -6.61 3.41
C GLY A 79 0.22 -6.54 4.91
N GLU A 80 0.43 -7.67 5.59
CA GLU A 80 0.18 -7.85 7.03
C GLU A 80 1.51 -8.12 7.74
N TYR A 81 2.44 -7.19 7.59
CA TYR A 81 3.78 -7.32 8.15
C TYR A 81 4.06 -6.14 9.08
N GLU A 82 4.58 -6.45 10.26
CA GLU A 82 5.44 -5.51 10.97
C GLU A 82 6.81 -5.51 10.29
N PHE A 83 7.56 -4.42 10.42
CA PHE A 83 8.90 -4.35 9.86
C PHE A 83 9.83 -5.42 10.45
N GLU A 84 10.38 -6.27 9.60
CA GLU A 84 11.48 -7.17 9.88
C GLU A 84 12.59 -6.96 8.84
N LYS A 85 13.85 -6.94 9.30
CA LYS A 85 15.00 -6.95 8.40
C LYS A 85 15.10 -8.32 7.73
N VAL A 86 15.40 -8.31 6.44
CA VAL A 86 15.57 -9.50 5.61
C VAL A 86 16.95 -9.42 4.95
N ASP A 87 17.70 -10.52 5.04
CA ASP A 87 19.01 -10.65 4.41
C ASP A 87 18.87 -11.04 2.93
N ILE A 88 18.57 -10.04 2.11
CA ILE A 88 18.42 -10.12 0.65
C ILE A 88 19.18 -8.96 0.01
N GLU A 89 19.77 -9.19 -1.16
CA GLU A 89 20.59 -8.23 -1.91
C GLU A 89 19.91 -6.87 -2.07
N PHE A 90 18.77 -6.81 -2.75
CA PHE A 90 18.08 -5.56 -3.06
C PHE A 90 16.76 -5.41 -2.32
N LYS A 91 16.45 -4.19 -1.86
CA LYS A 91 15.29 -3.87 -1.03
C LYS A 91 14.61 -2.63 -1.58
N ALA A 92 13.31 -2.74 -1.80
CA ALA A 92 12.51 -1.68 -2.39
C ALA A 92 11.30 -1.37 -1.52
N CYS A 93 10.95 -0.09 -1.41
CA CYS A 93 9.71 0.35 -0.78
C CYS A 93 9.13 1.58 -1.48
N ILE A 94 7.90 1.92 -1.13
CA ILE A 94 7.24 3.17 -1.57
C ILE A 94 6.72 3.89 -0.33
N ILE A 95 7.02 5.17 -0.22
CA ILE A 95 6.54 6.11 0.79
C ILE A 95 5.51 7.08 0.20
N ARG A 96 4.77 7.74 1.08
CA ARG A 96 3.81 8.79 0.75
C ARG A 96 3.77 9.85 1.83
N ASP A 97 3.41 11.08 1.48
CA ASP A 97 3.07 12.09 2.49
C ASP A 97 2.03 11.53 3.50
N PRO A 98 2.26 11.67 4.82
CA PRO A 98 1.36 11.11 5.83
C PRO A 98 -0.08 11.65 5.77
N ILE A 99 -0.28 12.95 5.43
CA ILE A 99 -1.64 13.51 5.30
C ILE A 99 -2.35 12.91 4.09
N GLU A 100 -1.70 12.87 2.93
CA GLU A 100 -2.27 12.27 1.74
C GLU A 100 -2.60 10.79 1.93
N ARG A 101 -1.74 10.08 2.67
CA ARG A 101 -1.96 8.66 2.99
C ARG A 101 -3.18 8.47 3.88
N PHE A 102 -3.37 9.32 4.89
CA PHE A 102 -4.58 9.34 5.71
C PHE A 102 -5.82 9.60 4.85
N VAL A 103 -5.79 10.62 3.99
CA VAL A 103 -6.91 10.95 3.08
C VAL A 103 -7.21 9.77 2.15
N SER A 104 -6.18 9.11 1.62
CA SER A 104 -6.35 7.91 0.80
C SER A 104 -6.98 6.74 1.56
N ALA A 105 -6.60 6.54 2.83
CA ALA A 105 -7.22 5.54 3.69
C ALA A 105 -8.69 5.85 3.94
N TYR A 106 -9.02 7.09 4.30
CA TYR A 106 -10.38 7.54 4.58
C TYR A 106 -11.27 7.42 3.34
N LYS A 107 -10.87 7.98 2.20
CA LYS A 107 -11.63 7.90 0.95
C LYS A 107 -11.94 6.46 0.55
N ASN A 108 -10.93 5.59 0.61
CA ASN A 108 -11.11 4.22 0.14
C ASN A 108 -11.88 3.35 1.13
N ARG A 109 -11.56 3.38 2.43
CA ARG A 109 -12.12 2.45 3.43
C ARG A 109 -13.42 2.95 4.05
N VAL A 110 -13.55 4.25 4.27
CA VAL A 110 -14.74 4.84 4.89
C VAL A 110 -15.78 5.19 3.84
N LEU A 111 -15.41 5.95 2.81
CA LEU A 111 -16.39 6.49 1.85
C LEU A 111 -16.75 5.49 0.75
N TYR A 112 -15.74 4.93 0.08
CA TYR A 112 -15.97 4.07 -1.08
C TYR A 112 -16.38 2.66 -0.69
N HIS A 113 -15.53 1.93 0.04
CA HIS A 113 -15.82 0.54 0.43
C HIS A 113 -16.77 0.43 1.62
N LYS A 114 -16.97 1.50 2.39
CA LYS A 114 -17.83 1.52 3.58
C LYS A 114 -17.56 0.29 4.45
N ASP A 115 -16.32 0.12 4.90
CA ASP A 115 -15.99 -0.99 5.79
C ASP A 115 -16.88 -0.90 7.04
N LYS A 116 -17.53 -2.01 7.45
CA LYS A 116 -18.61 -2.02 8.47
C LYS A 116 -18.25 -1.27 9.77
N MET A 117 -16.99 -1.39 10.20
CA MET A 117 -16.45 -0.73 11.38
C MET A 117 -16.42 0.81 11.33
N PHE A 118 -16.56 1.38 10.13
CA PHE A 118 -16.51 2.82 9.87
C PHE A 118 -17.84 3.38 9.37
N TYR A 119 -18.93 2.62 9.47
CA TYR A 119 -20.25 3.14 9.10
C TYR A 119 -20.55 4.45 9.82
N ASN A 120 -20.89 5.46 9.03
CA ASN A 120 -21.20 6.83 9.45
C ASN A 120 -20.10 7.54 10.25
N HIS A 121 -18.84 7.06 10.20
CA HIS A 121 -17.75 7.74 10.88
C HIS A 121 -17.31 8.98 10.09
N SER A 122 -17.25 10.13 10.77
CA SER A 122 -16.65 11.35 10.27
C SER A 122 -15.12 11.31 10.36
N VAL A 123 -14.45 12.25 9.68
CA VAL A 123 -13.01 12.45 9.81
C VAL A 123 -12.60 12.63 11.27
N ASP A 124 -13.32 13.45 12.04
CA ASP A 124 -13.00 13.71 13.45
C ASP A 124 -13.16 12.48 14.33
N GLN A 125 -14.14 11.63 14.06
CA GLN A 125 -14.32 10.36 14.78
C GLN A 125 -13.17 9.39 14.48
N ILE A 126 -12.71 9.32 13.23
CA ILE A 126 -11.54 8.53 12.87
C ILE A 126 -10.29 9.08 13.56
N ILE A 127 -10.05 10.40 13.51
CA ILE A 127 -8.91 11.03 14.18
C ILE A 127 -8.94 10.72 15.68
N ALA A 128 -10.09 10.89 16.35
CA ALA A 128 -10.23 10.62 17.78
C ALA A 128 -9.90 9.15 18.12
N LYS A 129 -10.33 8.19 17.30
CA LYS A 129 -9.94 6.77 17.46
C LYS A 129 -8.43 6.59 17.37
N LEU A 130 -7.79 7.17 16.35
CA LEU A 130 -6.34 7.06 16.14
C LEU A 130 -5.53 7.76 17.23
N GLU A 131 -5.98 8.91 17.75
CA GLU A 131 -5.36 9.61 18.90
C GLU A 131 -5.34 8.71 20.16
N ASN A 132 -6.32 7.81 20.31
CA ASN A 132 -6.39 6.83 21.38
C ASN A 132 -5.71 5.49 21.05
N GLY A 133 -4.94 5.42 19.95
CA GLY A 133 -4.24 4.21 19.53
C GLY A 133 -5.14 3.12 18.95
N LEU A 134 -6.40 3.42 18.61
CA LEU A 134 -7.36 2.46 18.06
C LEU A 134 -7.19 2.34 16.55
N PHE A 135 -6.22 1.54 16.13
CA PHE A 135 -5.96 1.20 14.72
C PHE A 135 -6.74 -0.04 14.29
N GLU A 136 -8.06 -0.05 14.48
CA GLU A 136 -8.93 -1.20 14.18
C GLU A 136 -8.76 -1.68 12.71
N ASN A 137 -8.37 -0.77 11.80
CA ASN A 137 -8.09 -1.07 10.40
C ASN A 137 -6.64 -0.70 10.06
N ASN A 138 -5.83 -1.71 9.71
CA ASN A 138 -4.40 -1.55 9.43
C ASN A 138 -4.10 -0.60 8.24
N HIS A 139 -5.09 -0.17 7.45
CA HIS A 139 -4.89 0.87 6.43
C HIS A 139 -4.54 2.24 7.02
N PHE A 140 -4.82 2.46 8.32
CA PHE A 140 -4.39 3.65 9.06
C PHE A 140 -3.11 3.43 9.87
N ASN A 141 -2.53 2.22 9.94
CA ASN A 141 -1.23 2.02 10.59
C ASN A 141 -0.18 2.90 9.95
N THR A 142 0.75 3.45 10.72
CA THR A 142 1.88 4.28 10.24
C THR A 142 2.71 3.56 9.17
N GLN A 143 3.39 4.29 8.30
CA GLN A 143 4.31 3.71 7.30
C GLN A 143 5.53 3.09 8.00
N SER A 144 6.02 3.73 9.05
CA SER A 144 7.07 3.25 9.94
C SER A 144 6.78 1.88 10.57
N HIS A 145 5.50 1.54 10.81
CA HIS A 145 5.11 0.19 11.24
C HIS A 145 5.55 -0.89 10.24
N TYR A 146 5.54 -0.58 8.93
CA TYR A 146 5.88 -1.50 7.86
C TYR A 146 7.35 -1.39 7.40
N LEU A 147 7.96 -0.21 7.55
CA LEU A 147 9.29 0.13 7.00
C LEU A 147 10.39 0.30 8.05
N GLY A 148 10.04 0.28 9.34
CA GLY A 148 10.96 0.61 10.42
C GLY A 148 11.19 2.12 10.50
N ASN A 149 12.38 2.51 10.97
CA ASN A 149 12.74 3.91 11.25
C ASN A 149 13.93 4.42 10.43
N ASN A 150 14.37 3.69 9.40
CA ASN A 150 15.54 4.06 8.61
C ASN A 150 15.36 3.71 7.13
N LEU A 151 15.13 4.73 6.29
CA LEU A 151 14.99 4.54 4.84
C LEU A 151 16.31 4.19 4.14
N LYS A 152 17.48 4.45 4.74
CA LYS A 152 18.79 4.04 4.20
C LYS A 152 18.99 2.53 4.18
N TYR A 153 18.08 1.77 4.81
CA TYR A 153 18.04 0.32 4.70
C TYR A 153 17.60 -0.16 3.30
N PHE A 154 16.90 0.67 2.53
CA PHE A 154 16.38 0.31 1.21
C PHE A 154 17.30 0.82 0.10
N ASP A 155 17.50 0.00 -0.93
CA ASP A 155 18.26 0.36 -2.12
C ASP A 155 17.46 1.31 -3.04
N VAL A 156 16.14 1.22 -3.01
CA VAL A 156 15.26 2.18 -3.68
C VAL A 156 14.03 2.52 -2.83
N VAL A 157 13.79 3.82 -2.69
CA VAL A 157 12.61 4.39 -2.03
C VAL A 157 11.82 5.19 -3.06
N GLY A 158 10.65 4.69 -3.45
CA GLY A 158 9.72 5.41 -4.29
C GLY A 158 8.89 6.41 -3.50
N ASN A 159 8.57 7.56 -4.07
CA ASN A 159 7.55 8.45 -3.52
C ASN A 159 6.31 8.41 -4.42
N VAL A 160 5.11 8.26 -3.84
CA VAL A 160 3.85 8.28 -4.61
C VAL A 160 3.71 9.58 -5.42
N SER A 161 4.17 10.73 -4.91
CA SER A 161 4.12 12.01 -5.63
C SER A 161 5.06 12.06 -6.84
N ASN A 162 6.13 11.27 -6.83
CA ASN A 162 7.09 11.14 -7.93
C ASN A 162 7.67 9.72 -8.00
N ILE A 163 6.94 8.82 -8.66
CA ILE A 163 7.26 7.39 -8.69
C ILE A 163 8.41 7.02 -9.64
N LYS A 164 8.94 7.99 -10.41
CA LYS A 164 9.84 7.72 -11.54
C LYS A 164 11.10 6.96 -11.11
N ASN A 165 11.75 7.37 -10.02
CA ASN A 165 12.95 6.70 -9.51
C ASN A 165 12.70 5.21 -9.23
N PHE A 166 11.62 4.91 -8.50
CA PHE A 166 11.21 3.52 -8.24
C PHE A 166 10.92 2.75 -9.52
N GLN A 167 10.18 3.35 -10.45
CA GLN A 167 9.88 2.71 -11.72
C GLN A 167 11.15 2.34 -12.48
N ASP A 168 12.08 3.29 -12.62
CA ASP A 168 13.31 3.11 -13.39
C ASP A 168 14.20 2.05 -12.74
N TYR A 169 14.39 2.10 -11.42
CA TYR A 169 15.18 1.11 -10.69
C TYR A 169 14.64 -0.32 -10.87
N ILE A 170 13.33 -0.52 -10.73
CA ILE A 170 12.72 -1.85 -10.86
C ILE A 170 12.79 -2.33 -12.32
N ASN A 171 12.56 -1.43 -13.29
CA ASN A 171 12.74 -1.72 -14.71
C ASN A 171 14.16 -2.19 -15.01
N ASP A 172 15.17 -1.52 -14.47
CA ASP A 172 16.58 -1.88 -14.60
C ASP A 172 16.88 -3.22 -13.95
N PHE A 173 16.37 -3.47 -12.73
CA PHE A 173 16.53 -4.74 -12.01
C PHE A 173 16.04 -5.94 -12.83
N PHE A 174 14.90 -5.81 -13.54
CA PHE A 174 14.34 -6.86 -14.38
C PHE A 174 14.80 -6.81 -15.85
N ASN A 175 15.53 -5.77 -16.25
CA ASN A 175 15.85 -5.43 -17.64
C ASN A 175 14.59 -5.41 -18.54
N LYS A 176 13.59 -4.63 -18.13
CA LYS A 176 12.32 -4.41 -18.84
C LYS A 176 11.95 -2.93 -18.82
N LYS A 177 11.03 -2.51 -19.69
CA LYS A 177 10.47 -1.15 -19.70
C LYS A 177 8.96 -1.22 -19.52
N ILE A 178 8.51 -1.12 -18.28
CA ILE A 178 7.10 -1.09 -17.92
C ILE A 178 6.79 0.26 -17.27
N VAL A 179 5.67 0.86 -17.64
CA VAL A 179 5.15 2.07 -16.98
C VAL A 179 4.46 1.67 -15.69
N PHE A 180 4.75 2.37 -14.60
CA PHE A 180 4.12 2.14 -13.31
C PHE A 180 2.61 2.41 -13.41
N PRO A 181 1.76 1.41 -13.16
CA PRO A 181 0.32 1.55 -13.36
C PRO A 181 -0.29 2.46 -12.30
N ARG A 182 -1.34 3.19 -12.66
CA ARG A 182 -2.17 3.95 -11.71
C ARG A 182 -3.46 3.18 -11.47
N LEU A 183 -3.60 2.60 -10.27
CA LEU A 183 -4.79 1.90 -9.80
C LEU A 183 -5.33 2.58 -8.53
N GLN A 184 -6.51 2.18 -8.09
CA GLN A 184 -7.26 2.73 -6.96
C GLN A 184 -7.72 4.16 -7.15
N THR A 185 -8.20 4.46 -8.36
CA THR A 185 -8.92 5.68 -8.70
C THR A 185 -10.42 5.61 -8.38
N GLY A 186 -10.94 4.45 -7.99
CA GLY A 186 -12.32 4.28 -7.52
C GLY A 186 -12.61 5.09 -6.25
N GLY A 187 -13.82 5.64 -6.12
CA GLY A 187 -14.22 6.48 -4.97
C GLY A 187 -14.68 7.89 -5.30
N GLY A 188 -14.57 8.29 -6.58
CA GLY A 188 -14.93 9.62 -7.06
C GLY A 188 -14.01 10.72 -6.56
N ASP A 189 -14.10 11.90 -7.18
CA ASP A 189 -13.38 13.12 -6.80
C ASP A 189 -13.88 13.73 -5.49
N ASN A 190 -14.42 12.92 -4.57
CA ASN A 190 -14.87 13.38 -3.25
C ASN A 190 -13.71 14.11 -2.57
N GLN A 191 -13.75 15.43 -2.63
CA GLN A 191 -12.66 16.27 -2.20
C GLN A 191 -12.77 16.36 -0.69
N ILE A 192 -11.79 15.76 -0.01
CA ILE A 192 -11.71 15.81 1.44
C ILE A 192 -10.81 16.99 1.76
N TYR A 193 -11.42 18.03 2.30
CA TYR A 193 -10.71 19.18 2.83
C TYR A 193 -10.54 18.99 4.32
N LEU A 194 -9.28 18.85 4.74
CA LEU A 194 -8.93 18.83 6.15
C LEU A 194 -8.71 20.27 6.62
N ASN A 195 -9.32 20.64 7.74
CA ASN A 195 -9.01 21.92 8.36
C ASN A 195 -7.67 21.87 9.11
N SER A 196 -7.12 23.03 9.47
CA SER A 196 -5.80 23.13 10.11
C SER A 196 -5.71 22.36 11.43
N SER A 197 -6.81 22.26 12.19
CA SER A 197 -6.87 21.47 13.43
C SER A 197 -6.74 19.98 13.15
N GLN A 198 -7.46 19.47 12.16
CA GLN A 198 -7.38 18.07 11.71
C GLN A 198 -5.98 17.73 11.19
N ILE A 199 -5.39 18.59 10.35
CA ILE A 199 -4.02 18.41 9.85
C ILE A 199 -3.05 18.30 11.02
N LYS A 200 -3.11 19.22 12.00
CA LYS A 200 -2.23 19.20 13.17
C LYS A 200 -2.35 17.89 13.97
N LYS A 201 -3.57 17.39 14.16
CA LYS A 201 -3.81 16.11 14.86
C LYS A 201 -3.27 14.93 14.09
N ILE A 202 -3.55 14.86 12.78
CA ILE A 202 -3.05 13.81 11.88
C ILE A 202 -1.51 13.82 11.86
N SER A 203 -0.89 15.00 11.77
CA SER A 203 0.58 15.12 11.81
C SER A 203 1.17 14.59 13.11
N LYS A 204 0.48 14.81 14.25
CA LYS A 204 0.90 14.24 15.54
C LYS A 204 0.77 12.71 15.57
N ILE A 205 -0.34 12.17 15.06
CA ILE A 205 -0.55 10.70 14.97
C ILE A 205 0.55 10.04 14.12
N TYR A 206 0.89 10.63 12.98
CA TYR A 206 1.88 10.10 12.05
C TYR A 206 3.28 10.72 12.22
N TYR A 207 3.60 11.26 13.39
CA TYR A 207 4.87 11.94 13.63
C TYR A 207 6.09 11.07 13.26
N CYS A 208 6.04 9.78 13.60
CA CYS A 208 7.10 8.83 13.23
C CYS A 208 7.28 8.63 11.72
N ASP A 209 6.22 8.82 10.92
CA ASP A 209 6.33 8.76 9.46
C ASP A 209 7.04 10.00 8.92
N TYR A 210 6.83 11.19 9.50
CA TYR A 210 7.60 12.39 9.15
C TYR A 210 9.07 12.20 9.50
N GLN A 211 9.38 11.70 10.70
CA GLN A 211 10.78 11.41 11.08
C GLN A 211 11.43 10.41 10.11
N LEU A 212 10.70 9.37 9.70
CA LEU A 212 11.20 8.39 8.74
C LEU A 212 11.54 9.04 7.39
N ILE A 213 10.72 9.97 6.91
CA ILE A 213 10.90 10.64 5.62
C ILE A 213 11.98 11.73 5.69
N GLU A 214 11.99 12.57 6.73
CA GLU A 214 12.96 13.65 6.90
C GLU A 214 14.40 13.14 7.08
N THR A 215 14.59 11.97 7.69
CA THR A 215 15.92 11.36 7.87
C THR A 215 16.52 10.74 6.60
N SER A 216 15.79 10.81 5.48
CA SER A 216 16.20 10.27 4.17
C SER A 216 16.71 11.32 3.19
N GLU A 217 16.58 12.60 3.52
CA GLU A 217 17.25 13.73 2.85
C GLU A 217 18.69 13.90 3.38
#